data_AF-A0A068FP84-F1
#
_entry.id   AF-A0A068FP84-F1
#
_cell.length_a   1.000
_cell.length_b   1.000
_cell.length_c   1.000
_cell.angle_alpha   90.00
_cell.angle_beta   90.00
_cell.angle_gamma   90.00
#
_symmetry.space_group_name_H-M   'P 1'
#
loop_
_entity.id
_entity.type
_entity.pdbx_description
1 polymer ?
#
loop_
_entity_poly.entity_id
_entity_poly.type
_entity_poly.pdbx_seq_one_letter_code
_entity_poly.pdbx_strand_id
1 'polypeptide(L)'
;MIWHDMPSPFTGTSLPAFNLLRYLGVKHNIILISFKERSAEPRYIYDLSQYCEVIEPIEIVIPPSQLKAILYAIKNSLNPRNLIPNNFSYFNLHYMPRMQRKINELLVNRNFDLIYTSPYVPYYVQNVNLPKVIHSYDCLTET
;
A
#
# COMPACT_ATOMS: atom_id res chain seq x y z
N MET A 1 8.23 -3.20 -1.92
CA MET A 1 7.33 -2.21 -2.55
C MET A 1 5.98 -2.23 -1.83
N ILE A 2 5.44 -1.07 -1.47
CA ILE A 2 4.17 -0.89 -0.77
C ILE A 2 3.23 -0.09 -1.67
N TRP A 3 2.09 -0.67 -2.06
CA TRP A 3 1.14 -0.02 -2.97
C TRP A 3 -0.27 0.05 -2.38
N HIS A 4 -1.05 1.04 -2.81
CA HIS A 4 -2.41 1.26 -2.31
C HIS A 4 -3.47 0.36 -2.98
N ASP A 5 -3.12 -0.30 -4.08
CA ASP A 5 -3.91 -1.30 -4.80
C ASP A 5 -2.97 -2.27 -5.54
N MET A 6 -3.48 -3.31 -6.19
CA MET A 6 -2.67 -4.19 -7.02
C MET A 6 -2.22 -3.47 -8.31
N PRO A 7 -0.91 -3.40 -8.62
CA PRO A 7 -0.43 -2.88 -9.90
C PRO A 7 -0.99 -3.65 -11.10
N SER A 8 -1.39 -2.95 -12.16
CA SER A 8 -2.03 -3.54 -13.33
C SER A 8 -1.63 -2.80 -14.62
N PRO A 9 -1.50 -3.50 -15.75
CA PRO A 9 -1.32 -2.85 -17.05
C PRO A 9 -2.62 -2.19 -17.57
N PHE A 10 -3.76 -2.44 -16.93
CA PHE A 10 -5.07 -2.06 -17.44
C PHE A 10 -5.60 -0.71 -16.91
N THR A 11 -4.94 -0.10 -15.91
CA THR A 11 -5.35 1.20 -15.36
C THR A 11 -4.19 2.19 -15.39
N GLY A 12 -4.46 3.42 -15.86
CA GLY A 12 -3.42 4.46 -16.02
C GLY A 12 -2.70 4.80 -14.71
N THR A 13 -3.41 4.80 -13.58
CA THR A 13 -2.85 5.10 -12.25
C THR A 13 -1.91 4.01 -11.72
N SER A 14 -2.06 2.76 -12.18
CA SER A 14 -1.26 1.62 -11.74
C SER A 14 -0.22 1.17 -12.77
N LEU A 15 -0.33 1.64 -14.02
CA LEU A 15 0.61 1.36 -15.11
C LEU A 15 2.07 1.72 -14.78
N PRO A 16 2.39 2.87 -14.14
CA PRO A 16 3.76 3.16 -13.74
C PRO A 16 4.33 2.14 -12.76
N ALA A 17 3.55 1.72 -11.77
CA ALA A 17 3.95 0.69 -10.81
C ALA A 17 4.13 -0.68 -11.47
N PHE A 18 3.22 -1.03 -12.39
CA PHE A 18 3.32 -2.25 -13.18
C PHE A 18 4.63 -2.29 -13.99
N ASN A 19 4.93 -1.22 -14.72
CA ASN A 19 6.16 -1.16 -15.51
C ASN A 19 7.41 -1.16 -14.63
N LEU A 20 7.37 -0.50 -13.47
CA LEU A 20 8.46 -0.56 -12.50
C LEU A 20 8.75 -2.00 -12.07
N LEU A 21 7.72 -2.76 -11.71
CA LEU A 21 7.85 -4.18 -11.38
C LEU A 21 8.40 -4.98 -12.55
N ARG A 22 7.81 -4.81 -13.75
CA ARG A 22 8.23 -5.53 -14.97
C ARG A 22 9.70 -5.34 -15.31
N TYR A 23 10.22 -4.12 -15.20
CA TYR A 23 11.60 -3.82 -15.61
C TYR A 23 12.62 -4.01 -14.48
N LEU A 24 12.26 -3.68 -13.22
CA LEU A 24 13.16 -3.81 -12.09
C LEU A 24 13.14 -5.21 -11.47
N GLY A 25 12.04 -5.96 -11.59
CA GLY A 25 11.93 -7.34 -11.10
C GLY A 25 12.91 -8.31 -11.74
N VAL A 26 13.41 -7.98 -12.94
CA VAL A 26 14.48 -8.75 -13.62
C VAL A 26 15.85 -8.54 -12.96
N LYS A 27 16.05 -7.41 -12.28
CA LYS A 27 17.36 -7.00 -11.70
C LYS A 27 17.39 -7.03 -10.19
N HIS A 28 16.23 -7.00 -9.54
CA HIS A 28 16.09 -6.84 -8.11
C HIS A 28 15.04 -7.80 -7.56
N ASN A 29 15.28 -8.32 -6.35
CA ASN A 29 14.29 -9.11 -5.63
C ASN A 29 13.27 -8.17 -5.00
N ILE A 30 12.09 -8.08 -5.62
CA ILE A 30 11.02 -7.20 -5.15
C ILE A 30 10.00 -8.03 -4.37
N ILE A 31 9.72 -7.62 -3.13
CA ILE A 31 8.54 -8.07 -2.37
C ILE A 31 7.47 -6.99 -2.49
N LEU A 32 6.30 -7.34 -3.01
CA LEU A 32 5.14 -6.46 -3.13
C LEU A 32 4.14 -6.74 -2.02
N ILE A 33 3.73 -5.68 -1.33
CA ILE A 33 2.57 -5.69 -0.45
C ILE A 33 1.58 -4.61 -0.91
N SER A 34 0.31 -4.98 -1.06
CA SER A 34 -0.75 -4.07 -1.51
C SER A 34 -2.06 -4.31 -0.77
N PHE A 35 -2.99 -3.36 -0.90
CA PHE A 35 -4.39 -3.63 -0.58
C PHE A 35 -5.09 -4.30 -1.76
N LYS A 36 -6.23 -4.91 -1.47
CA LYS A 36 -7.23 -5.34 -2.45
C LYS A 36 -8.58 -4.82 -2.00
N GLU A 37 -9.16 -3.90 -2.77
CA GLU A 37 -10.48 -3.38 -2.46
C GLU A 37 -11.56 -4.43 -2.78
N ARG A 38 -12.42 -4.73 -1.79
CA ARG A 38 -13.44 -5.80 -1.92
C ARG A 38 -14.62 -5.40 -2.83
N SER A 39 -14.86 -4.10 -3.02
CA SER A 39 -15.98 -3.52 -3.77
C SER A 39 -15.72 -3.32 -5.26
N ALA A 40 -14.48 -3.44 -5.71
CA ALA A 40 -14.22 -3.40 -7.13
C ALA A 40 -14.80 -4.67 -7.77
N GLU A 41 -15.53 -4.51 -8.88
CA GLU A 41 -15.74 -5.58 -9.87
C GLU A 41 -14.44 -6.37 -10.08
N PRO A 42 -14.45 -7.61 -10.60
CA PRO A 42 -13.22 -8.32 -10.93
C PRO A 42 -12.37 -7.49 -11.90
N ARG A 43 -11.52 -6.60 -11.37
CA ARG A 43 -10.51 -5.87 -12.10
C ARG A 43 -9.64 -6.95 -12.70
N TYR A 44 -9.28 -6.80 -13.97
CA TYR A 44 -8.36 -7.72 -14.62
C TYR A 44 -7.10 -7.87 -13.75
N ILE A 45 -6.99 -9.01 -13.08
CA ILE A 45 -5.87 -9.33 -12.21
C ILE A 45 -4.77 -9.83 -13.13
N TYR A 46 -3.71 -9.04 -13.23
CA TYR A 46 -2.50 -9.47 -13.90
C TYR A 46 -1.64 -10.26 -12.91
N ASP A 47 -1.09 -11.40 -13.35
CA ASP A 47 -0.18 -12.18 -12.53
C ASP A 47 1.19 -11.49 -12.42
N LEU A 48 1.44 -10.87 -11.27
CA LEU A 48 2.70 -10.18 -10.96
C LEU A 48 3.78 -11.11 -10.41
N SER A 49 3.47 -12.40 -10.16
CA SER A 49 4.44 -13.35 -9.60
C SER A 49 5.67 -13.56 -10.49
N GLN A 50 5.52 -13.32 -11.79
CA GLN A 50 6.61 -13.32 -12.76
C GLN A 50 7.62 -12.17 -12.58
N TYR A 51 7.28 -11.11 -11.83
CA TYR A 51 8.12 -9.93 -11.64
C TYR A 51 8.50 -9.68 -10.17
N CYS A 52 7.76 -10.23 -9.22
CA CYS A 52 7.97 -9.99 -7.79
C CYS A 52 7.36 -11.09 -6.92
N GLU A 53 7.82 -11.20 -5.67
CA GLU A 53 7.12 -11.96 -4.64
C GLU A 53 5.89 -11.15 -4.18
N VAL A 54 4.69 -11.63 -4.51
CA VAL A 54 3.44 -11.01 -4.10
C VAL A 54 3.01 -11.55 -2.74
N ILE A 55 3.00 -10.69 -1.73
CA ILE A 55 2.41 -11.00 -0.43
C ILE A 55 0.90 -10.89 -0.54
N GLU A 56 0.17 -11.82 0.08
CA GLU A 56 -1.30 -11.85 0.08
C GLU A 56 -1.88 -10.44 0.31
N PRO A 57 -2.61 -9.90 -0.67
CA PRO A 57 -3.14 -8.55 -0.57
C PRO A 57 -4.07 -8.41 0.62
N ILE A 58 -3.97 -7.29 1.33
CA ILE A 58 -4.82 -7.04 2.47
C ILE A 58 -6.17 -6.53 1.97
N GLU A 59 -7.21 -7.31 2.19
CA GLU A 59 -8.56 -6.90 1.84
C GLU A 59 -8.99 -5.68 2.66
N ILE A 60 -9.44 -4.63 1.96
CA ILE A 60 -10.04 -3.45 2.55
C ILE A 60 -11.50 -3.34 2.11
N VAL A 61 -12.37 -3.04 3.08
CA VAL A 61 -13.77 -2.72 2.84
C VAL A 61 -13.93 -1.22 3.05
N ILE A 62 -14.06 -0.48 1.97
CA ILE A 62 -14.36 0.95 2.04
C ILE A 62 -15.86 1.10 2.27
N PRO A 63 -16.31 1.74 3.36
CA PRO A 63 -17.73 1.92 3.60
C PRO A 63 -18.35 2.77 2.49
N PRO A 64 -19.50 2.36 1.90
CA PRO A 64 -20.11 3.09 0.78
C PRO A 64 -20.68 4.47 1.16
N SER A 65 -20.74 4.79 2.46
CA SER A 65 -21.27 6.04 2.99
C SER A 65 -20.13 6.91 3.52
N GLN A 66 -20.07 8.16 3.08
CA GLN A 66 -19.09 9.16 3.56
C GLN A 66 -19.13 9.33 5.09
N LEU A 67 -20.34 9.32 5.69
CA LEU A 67 -20.51 9.35 7.14
C LEU A 67 -19.88 8.12 7.82
N LYS A 68 -20.06 6.92 7.25
CA LYS A 68 -19.42 5.70 7.78
C LYS A 68 -17.91 5.72 7.58
N ALA A 69 -17.41 6.29 6.49
CA ALA A 69 -15.98 6.47 6.23
C ALA A 69 -15.35 7.43 7.24
N ILE A 70 -16.01 8.57 7.54
CA ILE A 70 -15.58 9.53 8.56
C ILE A 70 -15.58 8.89 9.95
N LEU A 71 -16.66 8.20 10.33
CA LEU A 71 -16.73 7.50 11.62
C LEU A 71 -15.65 6.42 11.75
N TYR A 72 -15.37 5.70 10.67
CA TYR A 72 -14.29 4.71 10.61
C TYR A 72 -12.93 5.38 10.80
N ALA A 73 -12.65 6.46 10.07
CA ALA A 73 -11.42 7.22 10.15
C ALA A 73 -11.18 7.76 11.57
N ILE A 74 -12.21 8.36 12.20
CA ILE A 74 -12.18 8.84 13.59
C ILE A 74 -11.88 7.68 14.55
N LYS A 75 -12.60 6.57 14.45
CA LYS A 75 -12.42 5.41 15.33
C LYS A 75 -11.01 4.81 15.19
N ASN A 76 -10.46 4.81 13.98
CA ASN A 76 -9.11 4.32 13.71
C ASN A 76 -8.05 5.27 14.28
N SER A 77 -8.21 6.58 14.09
CA SER A 77 -7.30 7.59 14.66
C SER A 77 -7.33 7.64 16.19
N LEU A 78 -8.49 7.42 16.81
CA LEU A 78 -8.65 7.38 18.27
C LEU A 78 -8.30 6.02 18.89
N ASN A 79 -7.87 5.03 18.10
CA ASN A 79 -7.44 3.75 18.63
C ASN A 79 -6.16 3.93 19.45
N PRO A 80 -6.12 3.49 20.73
CA PRO A 80 -4.94 3.62 21.59
C PRO A 80 -3.64 3.08 20.98
N ARG A 81 -3.74 2.08 20.09
CA ARG A 81 -2.58 1.51 19.37
C ARG A 81 -1.99 2.45 18.31
N ASN A 82 -2.78 3.42 17.83
CA ASN A 82 -2.37 4.44 16.84
C ASN A 82 -2.04 5.79 17.50
N LEU A 83 -2.37 5.98 18.78
CA LEU A 83 -1.98 7.15 19.59
C LEU A 83 -0.53 7.04 20.11
N ILE A 84 0.20 5.99 19.75
CA ILE A 84 1.62 5.86 20.06
C ILE A 84 2.39 6.94 19.27
N PRO A 85 3.30 7.72 19.89
CA PRO A 85 3.78 9.00 19.35
C PRO A 85 4.48 8.96 17.99
N ASN A 86 4.81 7.77 17.49
CA ASN A 86 5.55 7.60 16.24
C ASN A 86 4.64 7.26 15.04
N ASN A 87 3.36 6.93 15.21
CA ASN A 87 2.47 6.52 14.11
C ASN A 87 1.29 7.48 13.90
N PHE A 88 1.52 8.79 13.96
CA PHE A 88 0.48 9.79 13.74
C PHE A 88 0.04 9.85 12.28
N SER A 89 -1.04 9.12 11.99
CA SER A 89 -1.75 9.18 10.71
C SER A 89 -3.22 9.47 10.99
N TYR A 90 -3.54 10.76 11.12
CA TYR A 90 -4.90 11.21 11.35
C TYR A 90 -5.78 10.97 10.11
N PHE A 91 -7.02 10.52 10.32
CA PHE A 91 -8.07 10.37 9.30
C PHE A 91 -7.72 9.51 8.08
N ASN A 92 -6.81 8.54 8.21
CA ASN A 92 -6.42 7.73 7.07
C ASN A 92 -7.38 6.56 6.82
N LEU A 93 -8.19 6.69 5.77
CA LEU A 93 -9.08 5.62 5.29
C LEU A 93 -8.32 4.35 4.89
N HIS A 94 -7.05 4.50 4.50
CA HIS A 94 -6.19 3.39 4.07
C HIS A 94 -5.28 2.83 5.18
N TYR A 95 -5.39 3.30 6.42
CA TYR A 95 -4.63 2.74 7.53
C TYR A 95 -5.29 1.46 8.08
N MET A 96 -4.60 0.33 8.04
CA MET A 96 -5.02 -0.94 8.60
C MET A 96 -3.92 -1.52 9.50
N PRO A 97 -4.21 -1.81 10.78
CA PRO A 97 -3.24 -2.45 11.67
C PRO A 97 -2.71 -3.80 11.16
N ARG A 98 -3.48 -4.52 10.33
CA ARG A 98 -3.02 -5.75 9.67
C ARG A 98 -1.88 -5.49 8.68
N MET A 99 -1.94 -4.39 7.93
CA MET A 99 -0.88 -3.95 7.02
C MET A 99 0.39 -3.60 7.78
N GLN A 100 0.27 -2.79 8.83
CA GLN A 100 1.42 -2.44 9.68
C GLN A 100 2.08 -3.69 10.27
N ARG A 101 1.29 -4.64 10.80
CA ARG A 101 1.83 -5.91 11.33
C ARG A 101 2.60 -6.69 10.27
N LYS A 102 2.02 -6.85 9.07
CA LYS A 102 2.67 -7.58 7.97
C LYS A 102 3.96 -6.91 7.51
N ILE A 103 3.98 -5.58 7.43
CA ILE A 103 5.19 -4.80 7.12
C ILE A 103 6.25 -5.03 8.20
N ASN A 104 5.88 -4.96 9.49
CA ASN A 104 6.82 -5.19 10.59
C ASN A 104 7.37 -6.63 10.57
N GLU A 105 6.53 -7.63 10.32
CA GLU A 105 6.96 -9.02 10.15
C GLU A 105 7.96 -9.18 9.00
N LEU A 106 7.71 -8.52 7.87
CA LEU A 106 8.65 -8.54 6.74
C LEU A 106 9.98 -7.88 7.12
N LEU A 107 9.94 -6.69 7.73
CA LEU A 107 11.13 -5.95 8.14
C LEU A 107 11.99 -6.68 9.18
N VAL A 108 11.39 -7.54 10.00
CA VAL A 108 12.12 -8.37 10.98
C VAL A 108 12.71 -9.62 10.32
N ASN A 109 11.98 -10.25 9.39
CA ASN A 109 12.33 -11.56 8.83
C ASN A 109 13.11 -11.49 7.50
N ARG A 110 13.29 -10.29 6.94
CA ARG A 110 13.93 -10.04 5.65
C ARG A 110 14.81 -8.80 5.74
N ASN A 111 15.90 -8.81 4.99
CA ASN A 111 16.74 -7.63 4.81
C ASN A 111 16.31 -6.90 3.53
N PHE A 112 16.11 -5.59 3.63
CA PHE A 112 15.74 -4.74 2.50
C PHE A 112 16.73 -3.60 2.36
N ASP A 113 17.15 -3.31 1.13
CA ASP A 113 18.03 -2.18 0.83
C ASP A 113 17.24 -0.88 0.59
N LEU A 114 15.96 -1.00 0.21
CA LEU A 114 15.13 0.11 -0.24
C LEU A 114 13.65 -0.17 0.03
N ILE A 115 12.92 0.87 0.41
CA ILE A 115 11.46 0.87 0.44
C ILE A 115 10.92 1.78 -0.66
N TYR A 116 10.09 1.24 -1.54
CA TYR A 116 9.36 2.01 -2.55
C TYR A 116 7.87 2.05 -2.18
N THR A 117 7.26 3.23 -2.10
CA THR A 117 5.86 3.40 -1.68
C THR A 117 5.02 4.20 -2.67
N SER A 118 3.75 3.83 -2.84
CA SER A 118 2.78 4.73 -3.45
C SER A 118 2.53 5.96 -2.57
N PRO A 119 2.04 7.09 -3.12
CA PRO A 119 1.90 8.32 -2.35
C PRO A 119 0.83 8.25 -1.23
N TYR A 120 -0.08 7.28 -1.27
CA TYR A 120 -1.15 7.12 -0.26
C TYR A 120 -0.79 6.26 0.94
N VAL A 121 0.39 5.64 0.96
CA VAL A 121 0.80 4.68 2.01
C VAL A 121 2.20 4.90 2.63
N PRO A 122 2.88 6.07 2.49
CA PRO A 122 4.24 6.23 3.03
C PRO A 122 4.29 6.19 4.57
N TYR A 123 3.18 6.51 5.24
CA TYR A 123 3.09 6.53 6.70
C TYR A 123 3.38 5.18 7.37
N TYR A 124 3.19 4.05 6.67
CA TYR A 124 3.50 2.72 7.24
C TYR A 124 4.98 2.51 7.55
N VAL A 125 5.85 3.28 6.91
CA VAL A 125 7.30 3.10 6.94
C VAL A 125 8.03 4.37 7.36
N GLN A 126 7.33 5.38 7.87
CA GLN A 126 7.90 6.67 8.22
C GLN A 126 9.11 6.54 9.18
N ASN A 127 9.02 5.66 10.18
CA ASN A 127 10.06 5.47 11.19
C ASN A 127 11.05 4.34 10.88
N VAL A 128 11.00 3.76 9.67
CA VAL A 128 11.91 2.68 9.30
C VAL A 128 13.25 3.28 8.87
N ASN A 129 14.36 2.80 9.42
CA ASN A 129 15.69 3.31 9.08
C ASN A 129 16.26 2.66 7.80
N LEU A 130 15.53 2.82 6.70
CA LEU A 130 15.95 2.40 5.35
C LEU A 130 15.77 3.57 4.36
N PRO A 131 16.54 3.59 3.26
CA PRO A 131 16.26 4.47 2.13
C PRO A 131 14.81 4.29 1.65
N LYS A 132 14.14 5.40 1.30
CA LYS A 132 12.74 5.39 0.86
C LYS A 132 12.59 6.19 -0.42
N VAL A 133 11.82 5.66 -1.36
CA VAL A 133 11.38 6.37 -2.56
C VAL A 133 9.86 6.41 -2.55
N ILE A 134 9.30 7.61 -2.64
CA ILE A 134 7.86 7.82 -2.74
C ILE A 134 7.54 8.08 -4.21
N HIS A 135 6.66 7.28 -4.78
CA HIS A 135 6.16 7.52 -6.13
C HIS A 135 5.33 8.81 -6.14
N SER A 136 5.62 9.70 -7.08
CA SER A 136 4.80 10.89 -7.31
C SER A 136 3.87 10.65 -8.49
N TYR A 137 2.60 10.99 -8.33
CA TYR A 137 1.71 11.17 -9.47
C TYR A 137 1.91 12.58 -10.01
N ASP A 138 2.08 12.69 -11.32
CA ASP A 138 2.26 13.99 -12.00
C ASP A 138 0.91 14.73 -12.10
N CYS A 139 -0.17 13.98 -12.37
CA CYS A 139 -1.54 14.46 -12.36
C CYS A 139 -2.49 13.36 -11.91
N LEU A 140 -3.43 13.71 -11.03
CA LEU A 140 -4.57 12.85 -10.70
C LEU A 140 -5.70 13.23 -11.65
N THR A 141 -6.02 12.38 -12.61
CA THR A 141 -7.24 12.55 -13.41
C THR A 141 -8.39 12.02 -12.55
N GLU A 142 -9.27 12.91 -12.09
CA GLU A 142 -10.54 12.49 -11.50
C GLU A 142 -11.37 11.81 -12.60
N THR A 143 -11.67 10.53 -12.41
CA THR A 143 -12.65 9.77 -13.22
C THR A 143 -13.88 9.49 -12.38
#